data_AF-A0A433QVA1-F1
#
_entry.id   AF-A0A433QVA1-F1
#
_cell.length_a   1.000
_cell.length_b   1.000
_cell.length_c   1.000
_cell.angle_alpha   90.00
_cell.angle_beta   90.00
_cell.angle_gamma   90.00
#
_symmetry.space_group_name_H-M   'P 1'
#
loop_
_entity.id
_entity.type
_entity.pdbx_description
1 polymer ?
#
loop_
_entity_poly.entity_id
_entity_poly.type
_entity_poly.pdbx_seq_one_letter_code
_entity_poly.pdbx_strand_id
1 'polypeptide(L)'
;MQNRLDPHTVSELEVLRAKLNSLQDSFSSHLLYLNDPKFPFNWPDLLNKFNTLTAKFASLSEDFYGYMSASTGTGGSTLPKIMLHPHNPTMTEQETHVLGILLRTKLIPEIERMEEQTRKSIEQELGEPSNDRGGILGSVSATATNLEDDDILRKRLSHWHTLRKKHDNLATRAGQIVNELVTNNRDELTSRYESESEDGEAETKMETNAEETKEKEKEKDLEWKTLGFTSEEIWRKWQLECMLTYYSSGKSELQDSELKMKGGAGA
;
A
#
# COMPACT_ATOMS: atom_id res chain seq x y z
N MET A 1 -5.07 -50.50 -0.61
CA MET A 1 -4.36 -49.67 0.39
C MET A 1 -4.88 -48.25 0.26
N GLN A 2 -5.60 -47.74 1.27
CA GLN A 2 -6.06 -46.35 1.26
C GLN A 2 -4.87 -45.47 1.64
N ASN A 3 -4.35 -44.70 0.67
CA ASN A 3 -3.39 -43.64 0.92
C ASN A 3 -4.12 -42.53 1.70
N ARG A 4 -4.11 -42.63 3.03
CA ARG A 4 -4.65 -41.58 3.89
C ARG A 4 -3.56 -40.51 4.02
N LEU A 5 -3.85 -39.32 3.49
CA LEU A 5 -3.02 -38.14 3.70
C LEU A 5 -2.90 -37.86 5.20
N ASP A 6 -1.73 -37.34 5.59
CA ASP A 6 -1.48 -36.91 6.97
C ASP A 6 -2.51 -35.84 7.37
N PRO A 7 -3.19 -35.96 8.53
CA PRO A 7 -4.19 -34.98 8.97
C PRO A 7 -3.66 -33.54 9.02
N HIS A 8 -2.37 -33.36 9.27
CA HIS A 8 -1.75 -32.03 9.28
C HIS A 8 -1.76 -31.40 7.89
N THR A 9 -1.38 -32.15 6.86
CA THR A 9 -1.44 -31.69 5.46
C THR A 9 -2.86 -31.30 5.05
N VAL A 10 -3.85 -32.11 5.45
CA VAL A 10 -5.25 -31.85 5.09
C VAL A 10 -5.69 -30.52 5.69
N SER A 11 -5.31 -30.25 6.94
CA SER A 11 -5.56 -28.96 7.59
C SER A 11 -4.86 -27.80 6.87
N GLU A 12 -3.59 -27.96 6.47
CA GLU A 12 -2.85 -26.93 5.71
C GLU A 12 -3.52 -26.63 4.37
N LEU A 13 -3.92 -27.67 3.63
CA LEU A 13 -4.64 -27.55 2.36
C LEU A 13 -6.02 -26.89 2.54
N GLU A 14 -6.73 -27.19 3.63
CA GLU A 14 -8.02 -26.56 3.95
C GLU A 14 -7.86 -25.07 4.22
N VAL A 15 -6.81 -24.67 4.95
CA VAL A 15 -6.49 -23.25 5.19
C VAL A 15 -6.17 -22.53 3.87
N LEU A 16 -5.30 -23.10 3.04
CA LEU A 16 -4.96 -22.54 1.73
C LEU A 16 -6.20 -22.44 0.83
N ARG A 17 -7.06 -23.47 0.83
CA ARG A 17 -8.31 -23.46 0.06
C ARG A 17 -9.27 -22.36 0.53
N ALA A 18 -9.44 -22.19 1.84
CA ALA A 18 -10.31 -21.15 2.38
C ALA A 18 -9.81 -19.75 2.01
N LYS A 19 -8.50 -19.50 2.10
CA LYS A 19 -7.87 -18.24 1.68
C LYS A 19 -8.00 -18.00 0.17
N LEU A 20 -7.80 -19.04 -0.65
CA LEU A 20 -7.97 -18.96 -2.11
C LEU A 20 -9.41 -18.63 -2.51
N ASN A 21 -10.40 -19.29 -1.91
CA ASN A 21 -11.82 -18.98 -2.15
C ASN A 21 -12.15 -17.54 -1.77
N SER A 22 -11.68 -17.07 -0.61
CA SER A 22 -11.88 -15.68 -0.17
C SER A 22 -11.25 -14.66 -1.13
N LEU A 23 -10.11 -15.00 -1.74
CA LEU A 23 -9.47 -14.18 -2.77
C LEU A 23 -10.29 -14.18 -4.07
N GLN A 24 -10.76 -15.36 -4.51
CA GLN A 24 -11.61 -15.52 -5.69
C GLN A 24 -12.92 -14.74 -5.57
N ASP A 25 -13.57 -14.79 -4.40
CA ASP A 25 -14.81 -14.05 -4.14
C ASP A 25 -14.58 -12.54 -4.23
N SER A 26 -13.46 -12.05 -3.69
CA SER A 26 -13.06 -10.65 -3.81
C SER A 26 -12.77 -10.24 -5.25
N PHE A 27 -12.08 -11.08 -6.03
CA PHE A 27 -11.86 -10.82 -7.45
C PHE A 27 -13.17 -10.76 -8.24
N SER A 28 -14.08 -11.71 -7.98
CA SER A 28 -15.38 -11.77 -8.67
C SER A 28 -16.22 -10.54 -8.36
N SER A 29 -16.27 -10.12 -7.10
CA SER A 29 -16.95 -8.89 -6.67
C SER A 29 -16.31 -7.64 -7.30
N HIS A 30 -14.98 -7.59 -7.39
CA HIS A 30 -14.27 -6.47 -8.01
C HIS A 30 -14.53 -6.41 -9.53
N LEU A 31 -14.50 -7.53 -10.23
CA LEU A 31 -14.84 -7.58 -11.65
C LEU A 31 -16.27 -7.12 -11.91
N LEU A 32 -17.21 -7.51 -11.04
CA LEU A 32 -18.60 -7.03 -11.14
C LEU A 32 -18.70 -5.51 -10.94
N TYR A 33 -17.94 -4.95 -9.99
CA TYR A 33 -17.85 -3.51 -9.78
C TYR A 33 -17.28 -2.77 -11.00
N LEU A 34 -16.23 -3.29 -11.64
CA LEU A 34 -15.61 -2.68 -12.81
C LEU A 34 -16.48 -2.78 -14.08
N ASN A 35 -17.31 -3.83 -14.16
CA ASN A 35 -18.20 -4.06 -15.29
C ASN A 35 -19.56 -3.35 -15.15
N ASP A 36 -19.90 -2.80 -13.98
CA ASP A 36 -21.17 -2.10 -13.79
C ASP A 36 -21.08 -0.65 -14.33
N PRO A 37 -21.80 -0.31 -15.41
CA PRO A 37 -21.77 1.03 -16.00
C PRO A 37 -22.47 2.09 -15.13
N LYS A 38 -23.12 1.71 -14.02
CA LYS A 38 -23.99 2.60 -13.23
C LYS A 38 -23.25 3.51 -12.25
N PHE A 39 -22.00 3.23 -11.90
CA PHE A 39 -21.26 4.02 -10.92
C PHE A 39 -20.11 4.78 -11.58
N PRO A 40 -20.05 6.13 -11.47
CA PRO A 40 -18.89 6.88 -11.90
C PRO A 40 -17.68 6.41 -11.09
N PHE A 41 -16.62 6.09 -11.82
CA PHE A 41 -15.38 5.53 -11.32
C PHE A 41 -14.76 6.42 -10.24
N ASN A 42 -14.66 5.92 -9.00
CA ASN A 42 -14.01 6.63 -7.90
C ASN A 42 -12.66 5.97 -7.56
N TRP A 43 -11.57 6.74 -7.66
CA TRP A 43 -10.21 6.24 -7.47
C TRP A 43 -9.93 5.70 -6.06
N PRO A 44 -10.32 6.38 -4.96
CA PRO A 44 -10.23 5.84 -3.61
C PRO A 44 -10.89 4.47 -3.42
N ASP A 45 -12.08 4.26 -4.01
CA ASP A 45 -12.80 2.99 -3.89
C ASP A 45 -12.10 1.87 -4.64
N LEU A 46 -11.55 2.17 -5.82
CA LEU A 46 -10.73 1.23 -6.58
C LEU A 46 -9.46 0.86 -5.82
N LEU A 47 -8.76 1.87 -5.28
CA LEU A 47 -7.53 1.67 -4.51
C LEU A 47 -7.80 0.80 -3.28
N ASN A 48 -8.91 1.03 -2.57
CA ASN A 48 -9.30 0.21 -1.42
C ASN A 48 -9.58 -1.26 -1.81
N LYS A 49 -10.22 -1.49 -2.97
CA LYS A 49 -10.43 -2.85 -3.51
C LYS A 49 -9.10 -3.52 -3.86
N PHE A 50 -8.15 -2.79 -4.46
CA PHE A 50 -6.81 -3.31 -4.73
C PHE A 50 -6.04 -3.60 -3.44
N ASN A 51 -6.06 -2.70 -2.46
CA ASN A 51 -5.41 -2.92 -1.16
C ASN A 51 -5.97 -4.17 -0.47
N THR A 52 -7.28 -4.39 -0.55
CA THR A 52 -7.92 -5.61 -0.04
C THR A 52 -7.42 -6.86 -0.77
N LEU A 53 -7.32 -6.82 -2.10
CA LEU A 53 -6.77 -7.94 -2.88
C LEU A 53 -5.30 -8.20 -2.55
N THR A 54 -4.49 -7.15 -2.44
CA THR A 54 -3.07 -7.23 -2.07
C THR A 54 -2.90 -7.84 -0.68
N ALA A 55 -3.70 -7.42 0.31
CA ALA A 55 -3.64 -7.98 1.65
C ALA A 55 -4.02 -9.47 1.69
N LYS A 56 -5.09 -9.86 0.98
CA LYS A 56 -5.50 -11.26 0.86
C LYS A 56 -4.45 -12.12 0.15
N PHE A 57 -3.87 -11.59 -0.94
CA PHE A 57 -2.79 -12.25 -1.67
C PHE A 57 -1.54 -12.42 -0.81
N ALA A 58 -1.09 -11.36 -0.14
CA ALA A 58 0.07 -11.42 0.75
C ALA A 58 -0.12 -12.46 1.86
N SER A 59 -1.30 -12.52 2.47
CA SER A 59 -1.63 -13.52 3.50
C SER A 59 -1.69 -14.95 2.96
N LEU A 60 -2.09 -15.14 1.70
CA LEU A 60 -2.05 -16.46 1.05
C LEU A 60 -0.61 -16.86 0.70
N SER A 61 0.18 -15.92 0.18
CA SER A 61 1.58 -16.14 -0.16
C SER A 61 2.43 -16.48 1.07
N GLU A 62 2.23 -15.77 2.18
CA GLU A 62 2.95 -16.02 3.43
C GLU A 62 2.73 -17.46 3.93
N ASP A 63 1.47 -17.92 4.01
CA ASP A 63 1.16 -19.30 4.37
C ASP A 63 1.73 -20.29 3.36
N PHE A 64 1.54 -20.03 2.06
CA PHE A 64 2.02 -20.93 1.01
C PHE A 64 3.54 -21.09 1.04
N TYR A 65 4.29 -19.99 1.12
CA TYR A 65 5.74 -20.04 1.26
C TYR A 65 6.17 -20.61 2.61
N GLY A 66 5.44 -20.33 3.70
CA GLY A 66 5.67 -20.95 5.01
C GLY A 66 5.60 -22.47 4.94
N TYR A 67 4.55 -23.01 4.32
CA TYR A 67 4.38 -24.45 4.13
C TYR A 67 5.40 -25.03 3.13
N MET A 68 5.82 -24.27 2.11
CA MET A 68 6.79 -24.74 1.12
C MET A 68 8.24 -24.74 1.65
N SER A 69 8.62 -23.72 2.41
CA SER A 69 9.97 -23.53 2.96
C SER A 69 10.21 -24.30 4.25
N ALA A 70 9.17 -24.75 4.96
CA ALA A 70 9.29 -25.59 6.15
C ALA A 70 10.01 -26.94 5.94
N SER A 71 10.23 -27.36 4.69
CA SER A 71 10.96 -28.58 4.33
C SER A 71 12.44 -28.60 4.78
N THR A 72 13.04 -27.47 5.17
CA THR A 72 14.45 -27.36 5.58
C THR A 72 14.71 -27.44 7.10
N GLY A 73 13.77 -27.92 7.92
CA GLY A 73 14.13 -28.58 9.18
C GLY A 73 13.44 -28.15 10.47
N THR A 74 12.40 -27.31 10.44
CA THR A 74 11.71 -26.89 11.68
C THR A 74 10.18 -26.82 11.60
N GLY A 75 9.55 -26.99 10.44
CA GLY A 75 8.09 -26.98 10.29
C GLY A 75 7.58 -28.31 9.76
N GLY A 76 6.53 -28.85 10.39
CA GLY A 76 5.94 -30.16 10.06
C GLY A 76 5.25 -30.28 8.70
N SER A 77 5.33 -29.26 7.84
CA SER A 77 4.65 -29.27 6.53
C SER A 77 5.22 -30.36 5.62
N THR A 78 4.30 -31.13 5.06
CA THR A 78 4.59 -32.19 4.09
C THR A 78 4.18 -31.79 2.67
N LEU A 79 3.65 -30.58 2.47
CA LEU A 79 3.14 -30.08 1.20
C LEU A 79 4.13 -30.21 0.03
N PRO A 80 5.44 -29.89 0.18
CA PRO A 80 6.42 -30.04 -0.91
C PRO A 80 6.67 -31.48 -1.35
N LYS A 81 6.33 -32.46 -0.51
CA LYS A 81 6.60 -33.89 -0.75
C LYS A 81 5.42 -34.61 -1.39
N ILE A 82 4.30 -33.91 -1.59
CA ILE A 82 3.05 -34.50 -2.08
C ILE A 82 2.95 -34.30 -3.58
N MET A 83 2.64 -35.39 -4.29
CA MET A 83 2.32 -35.37 -5.71
C MET A 83 0.83 -35.63 -5.90
N LEU A 84 0.15 -34.73 -6.60
CA LEU A 84 -1.26 -34.86 -6.92
C LEU A 84 -1.43 -35.70 -8.19
N HIS A 85 -2.31 -36.69 -8.14
CA HIS A 85 -2.74 -37.45 -9.30
C HIS A 85 -4.26 -37.68 -9.25
N PRO A 86 -4.94 -37.82 -10.40
CA PRO A 86 -6.34 -38.20 -10.43
C PRO A 86 -6.57 -39.53 -9.69
N HIS A 87 -7.61 -39.61 -8.87
CA HIS A 87 -7.94 -40.83 -8.14
C HIS A 87 -8.40 -41.95 -9.08
N ASN A 88 -9.19 -41.59 -10.08
CA ASN A 88 -9.66 -42.49 -11.13
C ASN A 88 -8.92 -42.18 -12.44
N PRO A 89 -8.57 -43.21 -13.23
CA PRO A 89 -8.07 -42.99 -14.58
C PRO A 89 -9.14 -42.31 -15.43
N THR A 90 -8.71 -41.43 -16.33
CA THR A 90 -9.58 -40.74 -17.29
C THR A 90 -10.17 -41.74 -18.27
N MET A 91 -11.49 -41.70 -18.46
CA MET A 91 -12.20 -42.60 -19.38
C MET A 91 -12.37 -41.97 -20.75
N THR A 92 -12.33 -40.64 -20.83
CA THR A 92 -12.52 -39.88 -22.08
C THR A 92 -11.39 -38.90 -22.34
N GLU A 93 -11.16 -38.57 -23.62
CA GLU A 93 -10.19 -37.55 -24.03
C GLU A 93 -10.51 -36.17 -23.46
N GLN A 94 -11.80 -35.84 -23.30
CA GLN A 94 -12.26 -34.59 -22.70
C GLN A 94 -11.87 -34.48 -21.23
N GLU A 95 -12.04 -35.54 -20.44
CA GLU A 95 -11.60 -35.59 -19.04
C GLU A 95 -10.09 -35.43 -18.93
N THR A 96 -9.33 -36.08 -19.81
CA THR A 96 -7.87 -35.93 -19.89
C THR A 96 -7.46 -34.50 -20.15
N HIS A 97 -8.13 -33.82 -21.10
CA HIS A 97 -7.84 -32.42 -21.42
C HIS A 97 -8.15 -31.48 -20.24
N VAL A 98 -9.31 -31.64 -19.59
CA VAL A 98 -9.69 -30.81 -18.44
C VAL A 98 -8.74 -31.00 -17.27
N LEU A 99 -8.40 -32.24 -16.92
CA LEU A 99 -7.45 -32.53 -15.84
C LEU A 99 -6.04 -32.02 -16.17
N GLY A 100 -5.64 -32.09 -17.44
CA GLY A 100 -4.37 -31.52 -17.91
C GLY A 100 -4.30 -30.00 -17.67
N ILE A 101 -5.42 -29.29 -17.81
CA ILE A 101 -5.50 -27.86 -17.50
C ILE A 101 -5.49 -27.63 -15.98
N LEU A 102 -6.28 -28.38 -15.21
CA LEU A 102 -6.41 -28.19 -13.75
C LEU A 102 -5.12 -28.52 -12.98
N LEU A 103 -4.35 -29.50 -13.45
CA LEU A 103 -3.09 -29.92 -12.85
C LEU A 103 -1.86 -29.25 -13.49
N ARG A 104 -2.07 -28.26 -14.36
CA ARG A 104 -0.99 -27.56 -15.05
C ARG A 104 -0.13 -26.78 -14.05
N THR A 105 1.17 -27.04 -14.07
CA THR A 105 2.18 -26.27 -13.32
C THR A 105 2.97 -25.31 -14.20
N LYS A 106 2.80 -25.38 -15.53
CA LYS A 106 3.46 -24.47 -16.47
C LYS A 106 2.94 -23.06 -16.29
N LEU A 107 3.87 -22.12 -16.12
CA LEU A 107 3.62 -20.68 -16.02
C LEU A 107 2.79 -20.16 -17.21
N ILE A 108 2.15 -19.02 -17.00
CA ILE A 108 1.48 -18.31 -18.09
C ILE A 108 2.53 -17.66 -19.00
N PRO A 109 2.28 -17.57 -20.32
CA PRO A 109 3.29 -17.08 -21.28
C PRO A 109 3.84 -15.68 -20.98
N GLU A 110 3.02 -14.81 -20.39
CA GLU A 110 3.44 -13.47 -20.02
C GLU A 110 4.50 -13.48 -18.91
N ILE A 111 4.33 -14.34 -17.90
CA ILE A 111 5.31 -14.51 -16.83
C ILE A 111 6.58 -15.17 -17.39
N GLU A 112 6.46 -16.18 -18.25
CA GLU A 112 7.63 -16.80 -18.90
C GLU A 112 8.45 -15.78 -19.69
N ARG A 113 7.78 -14.87 -20.41
CA ARG A 113 8.44 -13.79 -21.15
C ARG A 113 9.14 -12.80 -20.22
N MET A 114 8.51 -12.46 -19.09
CA MET A 114 9.11 -11.57 -18.10
C MET A 114 10.34 -12.21 -17.44
N GLU A 115 10.26 -13.48 -17.04
CA GLU A 115 11.42 -14.21 -16.48
C GLU A 115 12.59 -14.29 -17.47
N GLU A 116 12.30 -14.58 -18.74
CA GLU A 116 13.31 -14.60 -19.80
C GLU A 116 13.94 -13.20 -20.01
N GLN A 117 13.14 -12.14 -19.97
CA GLN A 117 13.62 -10.77 -20.10
C GLN A 117 14.50 -10.37 -18.90
N THR A 118 14.09 -10.71 -17.68
CA THR A 118 14.86 -10.48 -16.47
C THR A 118 16.17 -11.27 -16.49
N ARG A 119 16.14 -12.54 -16.90
CA ARG A 119 17.36 -13.35 -17.03
C ARG A 119 18.35 -12.74 -18.02
N LYS A 120 17.87 -12.31 -19.19
CA LYS A 120 18.70 -11.61 -20.19
C LYS A 120 19.30 -10.31 -19.64
N SER A 121 18.52 -9.54 -18.89
CA SER A 121 19.01 -8.31 -18.25
C SER A 121 20.13 -8.61 -17.25
N ILE A 122 19.97 -9.66 -16.44
CA ILE A 122 20.99 -10.10 -15.47
C ILE A 122 22.24 -10.59 -16.20
N GLU A 123 22.09 -11.38 -17.27
CA GLU A 123 23.21 -11.86 -18.07
C GLU A 123 23.97 -10.73 -18.76
N GLN A 124 23.26 -9.70 -19.24
CA GLN A 124 23.88 -8.51 -19.83
C GLN A 124 24.66 -7.71 -18.79
N GLU A 125 24.07 -7.43 -17.63
CA GLU A 125 24.75 -6.73 -16.52
C GLU A 125 25.98 -7.50 -16.03
N LEU A 126 25.92 -8.83 -16.05
CA LEU A 126 27.03 -9.71 -15.66
C LEU A 126 28.10 -9.86 -16.76
N GLY A 127 27.74 -9.60 -18.02
CA GLY A 127 28.59 -9.70 -19.20
C GLY A 127 29.32 -8.40 -19.56
N GLU A 128 28.86 -7.25 -19.08
CA GLU A 128 29.58 -5.99 -19.22
C GLU A 128 30.78 -5.98 -18.27
N PRO A 129 32.03 -5.90 -18.80
CA PRO A 129 33.18 -5.69 -17.94
C PRO A 129 33.01 -4.30 -17.32
N SER A 130 32.70 -4.27 -16.02
CA SER A 130 32.77 -3.06 -15.20
C SER A 130 34.13 -2.42 -15.45
N ASN A 131 34.13 -1.31 -16.18
CA ASN A 131 35.34 -0.64 -16.69
C ASN A 131 36.10 0.12 -15.59
N ASP A 132 35.94 -0.28 -14.33
CA ASP A 132 36.56 0.35 -13.19
C ASP A 132 37.31 -0.67 -12.32
N ARG A 133 38.63 -0.67 -12.53
CA ARG A 133 39.70 -0.98 -11.57
C ARG A 133 39.59 -2.30 -10.79
N GLY A 134 40.05 -3.37 -11.46
CA GLY A 134 40.74 -4.45 -10.75
C GLY A 134 40.42 -5.85 -11.24
N GLY A 135 40.91 -6.21 -12.44
CA GLY A 135 41.47 -7.52 -12.77
C GLY A 135 40.61 -8.78 -12.61
N ILE A 136 40.54 -9.54 -13.71
CA ILE A 136 39.99 -10.90 -13.85
C ILE A 136 38.47 -10.93 -13.95
N LEU A 137 37.90 -10.57 -15.10
CA LEU A 137 36.60 -11.09 -15.57
C LEU A 137 36.48 -10.79 -17.06
N GLY A 138 37.28 -11.54 -17.83
CA GLY A 138 37.28 -11.47 -19.29
C GLY A 138 36.12 -12.24 -19.89
N SER A 139 35.47 -11.59 -20.85
CA SER A 139 34.86 -12.16 -22.07
C SER A 139 34.90 -13.70 -22.16
N VAL A 140 33.74 -14.32 -22.00
CA VAL A 140 33.54 -15.76 -22.27
C VAL A 140 33.70 -16.00 -23.78
N SER A 141 34.91 -16.37 -24.18
CA SER A 141 35.15 -17.01 -25.48
C SER A 141 34.62 -18.43 -25.38
N ALA A 142 33.38 -18.62 -25.83
CA ALA A 142 32.72 -19.92 -25.91
C ALA A 142 33.57 -20.87 -26.77
N THR A 143 34.30 -21.81 -26.16
CA THR A 143 34.64 -23.15 -26.73
C THR A 143 35.60 -24.02 -25.89
N ALA A 144 36.14 -23.60 -24.72
CA ALA A 144 37.17 -24.41 -24.03
C ALA A 144 37.18 -24.53 -22.48
N THR A 145 36.17 -24.07 -21.72
CA THR A 145 36.32 -23.80 -20.26
C THR A 145 35.31 -24.43 -19.30
N ASN A 146 34.64 -25.54 -19.65
CA ASN A 146 33.52 -26.07 -18.83
C ASN A 146 33.82 -26.39 -17.34
N LEU A 147 35.09 -26.60 -16.93
CA LEU A 147 35.45 -26.86 -15.52
C LEU A 147 35.85 -25.60 -14.75
N GLU A 148 36.42 -24.60 -15.41
CA GLU A 148 36.74 -23.29 -14.80
C GLU A 148 35.47 -22.43 -14.65
N ASP A 149 34.50 -22.62 -15.55
CA ASP A 149 33.20 -21.95 -15.52
C ASP A 149 32.39 -22.27 -14.25
N ASP A 150 32.44 -23.50 -13.75
CA ASP A 150 31.72 -23.90 -12.53
C ASP A 150 32.25 -23.20 -11.28
N ASP A 151 33.57 -23.05 -11.15
CA ASP A 151 34.19 -22.34 -10.04
C ASP A 151 33.99 -20.81 -10.14
N ILE A 152 33.98 -20.26 -11.36
CA ILE A 152 33.61 -18.86 -11.60
C ILE A 152 32.14 -18.62 -11.21
N LEU A 153 31.23 -19.49 -11.61
CA LEU A 153 29.80 -19.42 -11.27
C LEU A 153 29.58 -19.50 -9.75
N ARG A 154 30.28 -20.40 -9.06
CA ARG A 154 30.23 -20.50 -7.58
C ARG A 154 30.73 -19.23 -6.90
N LYS A 155 31.83 -18.65 -7.38
CA LYS A 155 32.36 -17.38 -6.85
C LYS A 155 31.38 -16.23 -7.07
N ARG A 156 30.79 -16.12 -8.26
CA ARG A 156 29.75 -15.12 -8.58
C ARG A 156 28.52 -15.30 -7.69
N LEU A 157 28.03 -16.53 -7.54
CA LEU A 157 26.89 -16.83 -6.68
C LEU A 157 27.16 -16.49 -5.21
N SER A 158 28.37 -16.79 -4.70
CA SER A 158 28.80 -16.39 -3.36
C SER A 158 28.88 -14.86 -3.18
N HIS A 159 29.36 -14.14 -4.20
CA HIS A 159 29.37 -12.68 -4.22
C HIS A 159 27.95 -12.11 -4.13
N TRP A 160 27.03 -12.60 -4.97
CA TRP A 160 25.62 -12.19 -4.95
C TRP A 160 24.93 -12.53 -3.63
N HIS A 161 25.19 -13.71 -3.05
CA HIS A 161 24.68 -14.04 -1.73
C HIS A 161 25.19 -13.08 -0.65
N THR A 162 26.46 -12.71 -0.71
CA THR A 162 27.05 -11.74 0.23
C THR A 162 26.44 -10.35 0.05
N LEU A 163 26.26 -9.90 -1.20
CA LEU A 163 25.64 -8.62 -1.51
C LEU A 163 24.18 -8.57 -1.05
N ARG A 164 23.41 -9.62 -1.35
CA ARG A 164 22.03 -9.79 -0.88
C ARG A 164 21.96 -9.74 0.64
N LYS A 165 22.83 -10.49 1.35
CA LYS A 165 22.87 -10.46 2.82
C LYS A 165 23.17 -9.07 3.39
N LYS A 166 24.08 -8.31 2.75
CA LYS A 166 24.35 -6.92 3.14
C LYS A 166 23.13 -6.03 2.92
N HIS A 167 22.46 -6.16 1.78
CA HIS A 167 21.25 -5.42 1.47
C HIS A 167 20.12 -5.75 2.47
N ASP A 168 19.88 -7.03 2.76
CA ASP A 168 18.85 -7.48 3.70
C ASP A 168 19.11 -6.93 5.11
N ASN A 169 20.38 -6.92 5.55
CA ASN A 169 20.78 -6.31 6.82
C ASN A 169 20.51 -4.79 6.84
N LEU A 170 20.82 -4.09 5.74
CA LEU A 170 20.59 -2.65 5.62
C LEU A 170 19.10 -2.34 5.62
N ALA A 171 18.29 -3.08 4.87
CA ALA A 171 16.84 -2.93 4.83
C ALA A 171 16.21 -3.19 6.21
N THR A 172 16.67 -4.24 6.91
CA THR A 172 16.21 -4.56 8.27
C THR A 172 16.55 -3.43 9.24
N ARG A 173 17.78 -2.90 9.18
CA ARG A 173 18.21 -1.79 10.04
C ARG A 173 17.46 -0.50 9.73
N ALA A 174 17.22 -0.20 8.46
CA ALA A 174 16.40 0.94 8.06
C ALA A 174 14.97 0.81 8.60
N GLY A 175 14.37 -0.39 8.52
CA GLY A 175 13.07 -0.66 9.12
C GLY A 175 13.04 -0.46 10.64
N GLN A 176 14.09 -0.90 11.35
CA GLN A 176 14.24 -0.67 12.79
C GLN A 176 14.33 0.81 13.13
N ILE A 177 15.16 1.58 12.40
CA ILE A 177 15.30 3.03 12.61
C ILE A 177 13.98 3.75 12.39
N VAL A 178 13.26 3.42 11.30
CA VAL A 178 11.94 4.02 11.03
C VAL A 178 10.96 3.65 12.14
N ASN A 179 10.95 2.40 12.58
CA ASN A 179 10.07 1.96 13.65
C ASN A 179 10.38 2.69 14.97
N GLU A 180 11.67 2.81 15.34
CA GLU A 180 12.11 3.59 16.50
C GLU A 180 11.69 5.07 16.38
N LEU A 181 11.84 5.67 15.21
CA LEU A 181 11.42 7.05 14.96
C LEU A 181 9.90 7.21 15.10
N VAL A 182 9.13 6.28 14.55
CA VAL A 182 7.66 6.28 14.63
C VAL A 182 7.19 6.05 16.06
N THR A 183 7.82 5.17 16.83
CA THR A 183 7.44 4.93 18.23
C THR A 183 7.81 6.10 19.13
N ASN A 184 8.98 6.72 18.91
CA ASN A 184 9.47 7.81 19.75
C ASN A 184 8.81 9.14 19.46
N ASN A 185 8.41 9.39 18.20
CA ASN A 185 7.79 10.64 17.76
C ASN A 185 6.32 10.46 17.37
N ARG A 186 5.64 9.42 17.87
CA ARG A 186 4.24 9.14 17.51
C ARG A 186 3.32 10.32 17.77
N ASP A 187 3.52 10.99 18.91
CA ASP A 187 2.70 12.12 19.33
C ASP A 187 2.97 13.36 18.45
N GLU A 188 4.21 13.56 18.01
CA GLU A 188 4.59 14.63 17.09
C GLU A 188 4.08 14.36 15.65
N LEU A 189 4.14 13.11 15.19
CA LEU A 189 3.62 12.69 13.88
C LEU A 189 2.09 12.79 13.77
N THR A 190 1.38 12.68 14.90
CA THR A 190 -0.08 12.83 14.95
C THR A 190 -0.52 14.23 15.33
N SER A 191 0.42 15.05 15.79
CA SER A 191 0.19 16.47 15.99
C SER A 191 -0.20 17.08 14.66
N ARG A 192 -1.31 17.81 14.65
CA ARG A 192 -1.56 18.73 13.55
C ARG A 192 -0.50 19.81 13.73
N TYR A 193 0.36 19.98 12.72
CA TYR A 193 1.03 21.27 12.60
C TYR A 193 -0.09 22.29 12.65
N GLU A 194 -0.13 23.08 13.73
CA GLU A 194 -0.67 24.41 13.61
C GLU A 194 0.11 24.96 12.42
N SER A 195 -0.57 25.10 11.28
CA SER A 195 -0.07 26.02 10.28
C SER A 195 0.22 27.24 11.11
N GLU A 196 1.50 27.60 11.22
CA GLU A 196 1.81 29.01 11.22
C GLU A 196 0.92 29.53 10.10
N SER A 197 -0.18 30.16 10.47
CA SER A 197 -0.89 30.99 9.51
C SER A 197 0.20 31.85 8.89
N GLU A 198 0.01 32.22 7.63
CA GLU A 198 0.85 33.20 6.93
C GLU A 198 0.85 34.59 7.63
N ASP A 199 0.80 34.64 8.96
CA ASP A 199 1.13 35.75 9.83
C ASP A 199 2.62 35.71 10.28
N GLY A 200 3.33 34.59 10.06
CA GLY A 200 4.74 34.42 10.47
C GLY A 200 5.81 34.87 9.45
N GLU A 201 5.52 34.87 8.15
CA GLU A 201 6.50 35.30 7.12
C GLU A 201 6.51 36.82 6.87
N ALA A 202 5.75 37.59 7.64
CA ALA A 202 5.75 39.05 7.61
C ALA A 202 6.58 39.71 8.73
N GLU A 203 7.18 38.95 9.66
CA GLU A 203 7.84 39.56 10.83
C GLU A 203 9.27 40.07 10.56
N THR A 204 9.89 39.77 9.42
CA THR A 204 11.25 40.29 9.12
C THR A 204 11.24 41.62 8.34
N LYS A 205 10.08 42.20 8.03
CA LYS A 205 9.98 43.51 7.34
C LYS A 205 8.75 44.35 7.73
N MET A 206 8.39 44.50 9.01
CA MET A 206 7.38 45.50 9.37
C MET A 206 7.41 45.94 10.85
N GLU A 207 8.52 46.50 11.29
CA GLU A 207 8.65 47.17 12.60
C GLU A 207 7.82 48.47 12.71
N THR A 208 6.89 48.75 11.78
CA THR A 208 6.08 49.99 11.79
C THR A 208 4.56 49.80 11.75
N ASN A 209 4.02 48.57 11.77
CA ASN A 209 2.57 48.33 11.64
C ASN A 209 1.89 47.61 12.82
N ALA A 210 2.56 47.48 13.97
CA ALA A 210 2.02 46.79 15.16
C ALA A 210 0.88 47.55 15.88
N GLU A 211 0.57 48.78 15.47
CA GLU A 211 -0.47 49.62 16.10
C GLU A 211 -1.83 49.50 15.38
N GLU A 212 -1.85 49.23 14.06
CA GLU A 212 -3.09 49.03 13.27
C GLU A 212 -3.76 47.67 13.50
N THR A 213 -2.99 46.62 13.81
CA THR A 213 -3.53 45.25 14.04
C THR A 213 -4.27 45.12 15.38
N LYS A 214 -3.82 45.84 16.42
CA LYS A 214 -4.53 45.90 17.71
C LYS A 214 -5.81 46.73 17.65
N GLU A 215 -5.90 47.69 16.74
CA GLU A 215 -7.15 48.43 16.50
C GLU A 215 -8.21 47.56 15.83
N LYS A 216 -7.84 46.72 14.85
CA LYS A 216 -8.78 45.82 14.16
C LYS A 216 -9.34 44.69 15.03
N GLU A 217 -8.56 44.16 15.98
CA GLU A 217 -9.08 43.18 16.95
C GLU A 217 -10.02 43.84 17.98
N LYS A 218 -9.69 45.06 18.43
CA LYS A 218 -10.59 45.85 19.28
C LYS A 218 -11.86 46.25 18.53
N GLU A 219 -11.79 46.52 17.23
CA GLU A 219 -12.94 46.88 16.41
C GLU A 219 -13.93 45.71 16.30
N LYS A 220 -13.45 44.49 16.03
CA LYS A 220 -14.27 43.26 16.03
C LYS A 220 -14.90 42.95 17.40
N ASP A 221 -14.17 43.21 18.49
CA ASP A 221 -14.69 43.03 19.86
C ASP A 221 -15.76 44.07 20.25
N LEU A 222 -15.88 45.18 19.50
CA LEU A 222 -16.93 46.19 19.69
C LEU A 222 -18.09 46.09 18.70
N GLU A 223 -17.92 45.48 17.52
CA GLU A 223 -18.95 45.36 16.48
C GLU A 223 -20.24 44.68 16.97
N TRP A 224 -20.14 43.60 17.75
CA TRP A 224 -21.33 42.91 18.24
C TRP A 224 -22.10 43.74 19.28
N LYS A 225 -21.40 44.57 20.06
CA LYS A 225 -22.02 45.51 21.01
C LYS A 225 -22.68 46.69 20.30
N THR A 226 -22.05 47.23 19.25
CA THR A 226 -22.62 48.35 18.47
C THR A 226 -23.84 47.92 17.65
N LEU A 227 -23.89 46.65 17.23
CA LEU A 227 -25.04 46.06 16.54
C LEU A 227 -26.17 45.59 17.47
N GLY A 228 -26.01 45.77 18.79
CA GLY A 228 -27.07 45.52 19.80
C GLY A 228 -27.27 44.04 20.16
N PHE A 229 -26.27 43.17 19.97
CA PHE A 229 -26.36 41.77 20.36
C PHE A 229 -26.04 41.60 21.86
N THR A 230 -26.78 40.72 22.53
CA THR A 230 -26.66 40.47 23.99
C THR A 230 -25.43 39.65 24.36
N SER A 231 -24.89 38.87 23.43
CA SER A 231 -23.64 38.13 23.61
C SER A 231 -22.93 37.90 22.28
N GLU A 232 -21.61 37.76 22.35
CA GLU A 232 -20.76 37.47 21.19
C GLU A 232 -21.13 36.13 20.54
N GLU A 233 -21.52 35.13 21.32
CA GLU A 233 -21.95 33.81 20.80
C GLU A 233 -23.21 33.91 19.94
N ILE A 234 -24.15 34.79 20.29
CA ILE A 234 -25.38 35.01 19.51
C ILE A 234 -25.05 35.73 18.20
N TRP A 235 -24.12 36.69 18.24
CA TRP A 235 -23.63 37.38 17.05
C TRP A 235 -22.88 36.44 16.09
N ARG A 236 -21.99 35.57 16.59
CA ARG A 236 -21.30 34.57 15.76
C ARG A 236 -22.28 33.57 15.12
N LYS A 237 -23.33 33.17 15.84
CA LYS A 237 -24.41 32.34 15.27
C LYS A 237 -25.20 33.07 14.18
N TRP A 238 -25.49 34.35 14.38
CA TRP A 238 -26.13 35.19 13.37
C TRP A 238 -25.26 35.37 12.11
N GLN A 239 -23.93 35.55 12.27
CA GLN A 239 -23.00 35.63 11.15
C GLN A 239 -22.97 34.33 10.33
N LEU A 240 -22.95 33.18 11.01
CA LEU A 240 -23.01 31.87 10.35
C LEU A 240 -24.33 31.68 9.58
N GLU A 241 -25.45 32.12 10.15
CA GLU A 241 -26.76 32.09 9.48
C GLU A 241 -26.79 33.00 8.24
N CYS A 242 -26.18 34.19 8.31
CA CYS A 242 -26.03 35.08 7.17
C CYS A 242 -25.14 34.48 6.08
N MET A 243 -24.01 33.86 6.45
CA MET A 243 -23.14 33.18 5.50
C MET A 243 -23.85 32.00 4.82
N LEU A 244 -24.55 31.17 5.58
CA LEU A 244 -25.30 30.04 5.05
C LEU A 244 -26.39 30.51 4.06
N THR A 245 -27.05 31.62 4.38
CA THR A 245 -28.08 32.23 3.53
C THR A 245 -27.48 32.87 2.28
N TYR A 246 -26.30 33.47 2.38
CA TYR A 246 -25.55 33.98 1.25
C TYR A 246 -25.15 32.87 0.28
N TYR A 247 -24.61 31.76 0.78
CA TYR A 247 -24.23 30.62 -0.07
C TYR A 247 -25.42 29.88 -0.68
N SER A 248 -26.58 29.89 -0.02
CA SER A 248 -27.78 29.22 -0.53
C SER A 248 -28.68 30.09 -1.40
N SER A 249 -28.69 31.41 -1.20
CA SER A 249 -29.64 32.34 -1.87
C SER A 249 -29.00 33.59 -2.49
N GLY A 250 -27.70 33.82 -2.31
CA GLY A 250 -26.96 34.95 -2.89
C GLY A 250 -27.22 36.31 -2.24
N LYS A 251 -27.97 36.38 -1.13
CA LYS A 251 -28.30 37.63 -0.42
C LYS A 251 -27.38 37.83 0.77
N SER A 252 -26.81 39.03 0.92
CA SER A 252 -25.79 39.34 1.93
C SER A 252 -26.33 39.66 3.31
N GLU A 253 -27.63 40.00 3.44
CA GLU A 253 -28.23 40.35 4.73
C GLU A 253 -29.57 39.66 4.96
N LEU A 254 -29.74 39.10 6.17
CA LEU A 254 -31.01 38.62 6.70
C LEU A 254 -31.77 39.79 7.32
N GLN A 255 -32.80 40.29 6.63
CA GLN A 255 -33.63 41.40 7.15
C GLN A 255 -34.48 41.03 8.38
N ASP A 256 -34.71 39.73 8.66
CA ASP A 256 -35.62 39.27 9.72
C ASP A 256 -35.05 38.12 10.58
N SER A 257 -33.76 38.14 10.96
CA SER A 257 -33.25 37.10 11.88
C SER A 257 -33.79 37.32 13.31
N GLU A 258 -34.50 36.31 13.84
CA GLU A 258 -35.01 36.30 15.23
C GLU A 258 -33.89 36.52 16.27
N LEU A 259 -32.65 36.17 15.94
CA LEU A 259 -31.50 36.31 16.82
C LEU A 259 -31.11 37.78 17.06
N LYS A 260 -31.36 38.65 16.07
CA LYS A 260 -31.18 40.11 16.23
C LYS A 260 -32.36 40.74 16.97
N MET A 261 -33.58 40.25 16.74
CA MET A 261 -34.80 40.75 17.40
C MET A 261 -34.88 40.41 18.90
N LYS A 262 -34.45 39.22 19.31
CA LYS A 262 -34.47 38.80 20.74
C LYS A 262 -33.42 39.52 21.61
N GLY A 263 -32.40 40.12 21.00
CA GLY A 263 -31.40 40.93 21.71
C GLY A 263 -31.80 42.38 21.98
N GLY A 264 -32.73 42.94 21.18
CA GLY A 264 -33.19 44.33 21.28
C GLY A 264 -34.45 44.55 22.13
N ALA A 265 -35.09 43.49 22.62
CA ALA A 265 -36.30 43.57 23.44
C ALA A 265 -35.98 43.59 24.95
N GLY A 266 -35.08 44.50 25.34
CA GLY A 266 -34.67 44.70 26.72
C GLY A 266 -33.98 46.05 26.87
N ALA A 267 -34.79 47.11 26.95
CA ALA A 267 -34.43 48.30 27.71
C ALA A 267 -34.46 47.97 29.21
#